data_AF-A0A2W1JXK8-F1
#
_entry.id   AF-A0A2W1JXK8-F1
#
_cell.length_a   1.000
_cell.length_b   1.000
_cell.length_c   1.000
_cell.angle_alpha   90.00
_cell.angle_beta   90.00
_cell.angle_gamma   90.00
#
_symmetry.space_group_name_H-M   'P 1'
#
loop_
_entity.id
_entity.type
_entity.pdbx_description
1 polymer ?
#
loop_
_entity_poly.entity_id
_entity_poly.type
_entity_poly.pdbx_seq_one_letter_code
_entity_poly.pdbx_strand_id
1 'polypeptide(L)'
;MKKSILFLFAIFALSTTSYAQRGLKIAYVDMDYILKNVPEYQQASTQLDAKAQKWKSEIEVMRNKIDDMKQTLENERPLLTKELIEEREEEIAFEEKKMLDYQQEKFGPQGSLIVSKRQLVQPVQDQVFNAIQEIGLKREYDYIFENSSNALMLFSADRHDISDQVLTMIGRNARLSKNEIKEQEEEKYKSVEQAREDNQEEAQRQQERQEREDERNEMLNERQRMRDSIRQARQAEYEERRRKLLEDRQRRRDSIEQARNNNR
;
A
#
# COMPACT_ATOMS: atom_id res chain seq x y z
N MET A 1 -18.13 67.08 24.13
CA MET A 1 -17.49 66.32 23.05
C MET A 1 -16.38 65.37 23.55
N LYS A 2 -15.33 65.85 24.24
CA LYS A 2 -14.23 64.98 24.72
C LYS A 2 -14.67 63.84 25.66
N LYS A 3 -15.62 64.08 26.57
CA LYS A 3 -16.17 63.05 27.50
C LYS A 3 -17.01 61.98 26.78
N SER A 4 -17.74 62.37 25.73
CA SER A 4 -18.57 61.45 24.94
C SER A 4 -17.70 60.52 24.06
N ILE A 5 -16.59 61.03 23.54
CA ILE A 5 -15.60 60.23 22.78
C ILE A 5 -14.89 59.24 23.70
N LEU A 6 -14.52 59.67 24.92
CA LEU A 6 -13.89 58.79 25.91
C LEU A 6 -14.82 57.64 26.34
N PHE A 7 -16.11 57.93 26.48
CA PHE A 7 -17.12 56.93 26.79
C PHE A 7 -17.33 55.92 25.65
N LEU A 8 -17.33 56.39 24.39
CA LEU A 8 -17.43 55.52 23.22
C LEU A 8 -16.20 54.62 23.05
N PHE A 9 -15.01 55.14 23.36
CA PHE A 9 -13.76 54.38 23.35
C PHE A 9 -13.72 53.32 24.47
N ALA A 10 -14.27 53.64 25.65
CA ALA A 10 -14.41 52.68 26.75
C ALA A 10 -15.38 51.54 26.40
N ILE A 11 -16.50 51.82 25.75
CA ILE A 11 -17.45 50.78 25.29
C ILE A 11 -16.79 49.89 24.22
N PHE A 12 -16.06 50.48 23.28
CA PHE A 12 -15.33 49.72 22.26
C PHE A 12 -14.24 48.83 22.88
N ALA A 13 -13.51 49.33 23.88
CA ALA A 13 -12.50 48.57 24.62
C ALA A 13 -13.10 47.44 25.47
N LEU A 14 -14.33 47.60 25.99
CA LEU A 14 -15.04 46.52 26.69
C LEU A 14 -15.60 45.46 25.72
N SER A 15 -15.91 45.82 24.48
CA SER A 15 -16.43 44.86 23.49
C SER A 15 -15.37 43.91 22.93
N THR A 16 -14.07 44.24 23.02
CA THR A 16 -12.99 43.37 22.55
C THR A 16 -12.59 42.26 23.53
N THR A 17 -13.04 42.30 24.79
CA THR A 17 -12.71 41.29 25.80
C THR A 17 -13.56 40.02 25.72
N SER A 18 -14.64 40.02 24.91
CA SER A 18 -15.55 38.86 24.77
C SER A 18 -15.02 37.73 23.87
N TYR A 19 -13.92 37.93 23.16
CA TYR A 19 -13.35 36.91 22.26
C TYR A 19 -12.32 35.97 22.93
N ALA A 20 -12.04 36.14 24.22
CA ALA A 20 -10.96 35.42 24.92
C ALA A 20 -11.42 34.20 25.76
N GLN A 21 -12.72 33.90 25.81
CA GLN A 21 -13.25 32.77 26.59
C GLN A 21 -13.41 31.51 25.73
N ARG A 22 -12.32 31.01 25.13
CA ARG A 22 -12.33 29.63 24.64
C ARG A 22 -12.28 28.72 25.86
N GLY A 23 -13.43 28.18 26.26
CA GLY A 23 -13.50 27.20 27.35
C GLY A 23 -12.71 25.94 27.02
N LEU A 24 -12.17 25.29 28.05
CA LEU A 24 -11.44 24.04 27.92
C LEU A 24 -12.36 22.94 27.35
N LYS A 25 -11.97 22.35 26.22
CA LYS A 25 -12.72 21.26 25.58
C LYS A 25 -12.15 19.92 26.03
N ILE A 26 -12.88 19.25 26.91
CA ILE A 26 -12.52 17.91 27.41
C ILE A 26 -13.48 16.88 26.82
N ALA A 27 -12.94 15.74 26.40
CA ALA A 27 -13.70 14.54 26.06
C ALA A 27 -13.18 13.32 26.84
N TYR A 28 -13.94 12.23 26.80
CA TYR A 28 -13.48 10.93 27.28
C TYR A 28 -13.88 9.80 26.33
N VAL A 29 -13.20 8.67 26.47
CA VAL A 29 -13.42 7.45 25.69
C VAL A 29 -13.38 6.22 26.58
N ASP A 30 -14.23 5.24 26.31
CA ASP A 30 -14.13 3.91 26.90
C ASP A 30 -13.41 2.98 25.91
N MET A 31 -12.12 2.73 26.19
CA MET A 31 -11.28 1.89 25.35
C MET A 31 -11.73 0.43 25.33
N ASP A 32 -12.23 -0.10 26.45
CA ASP A 32 -12.71 -1.47 26.53
C ASP A 32 -13.97 -1.65 25.67
N TYR A 33 -14.90 -0.69 25.73
CA TYR A 33 -16.07 -0.66 24.88
C TYR A 33 -15.69 -0.52 23.41
N ILE A 34 -14.79 0.40 23.05
CA ILE A 34 -14.35 0.56 21.66
C ILE A 34 -13.75 -0.74 21.15
N LEU A 35 -12.75 -1.30 21.84
CA LEU A 35 -12.04 -2.49 21.40
C LEU A 35 -12.99 -3.69 21.26
N LYS A 36 -13.91 -3.91 22.20
CA LYS A 36 -14.90 -4.99 22.12
C LYS A 36 -15.82 -4.89 20.91
N ASN A 37 -16.07 -3.69 20.39
CA ASN A 37 -16.95 -3.46 19.24
C ASN A 37 -16.19 -3.39 17.90
N VAL A 38 -14.86 -3.47 17.90
CA VAL A 38 -14.04 -3.56 16.68
C VAL A 38 -13.94 -5.03 16.25
N PRO A 39 -14.42 -5.41 15.05
CA PRO A 39 -14.39 -6.81 14.59
C PRO A 39 -13.00 -7.44 14.58
N GLU A 40 -11.98 -6.67 14.19
CA GLU A 40 -10.58 -7.09 14.14
C GLU A 40 -10.06 -7.47 15.53
N TYR A 41 -10.47 -6.74 16.58
CA TYR A 41 -10.13 -7.08 17.96
C TYR A 41 -10.79 -8.39 18.41
N GLN A 42 -12.07 -8.60 18.07
CA GLN A 42 -12.78 -9.85 18.40
C GLN A 42 -12.10 -11.06 17.76
N GLN A 43 -11.66 -10.93 16.50
CA GLN A 43 -10.90 -11.97 15.81
C GLN A 43 -9.55 -12.22 16.48
N ALA A 44 -8.80 -11.15 16.80
CA ALA A 44 -7.52 -11.25 17.51
C ALA A 44 -7.68 -11.93 18.88
N SER A 45 -8.71 -11.57 19.66
CA SER A 45 -9.02 -12.19 20.95
C SER A 45 -9.31 -13.67 20.78
N THR A 46 -10.17 -14.04 19.83
CA THR A 46 -10.52 -15.45 19.55
C THR A 46 -9.28 -16.27 19.18
N GLN A 47 -8.38 -15.72 18.36
CA GLN A 47 -7.14 -16.39 17.99
C GLN A 47 -6.18 -16.57 19.19
N LEU A 48 -6.09 -15.57 20.05
CA LEU A 48 -5.29 -15.65 21.28
C LEU A 48 -5.83 -16.68 22.24
N ASP A 49 -7.15 -16.69 22.44
CA ASP A 49 -7.82 -17.65 23.31
C ASP A 49 -7.64 -19.08 22.79
N ALA A 50 -7.78 -19.30 21.48
CA ALA A 50 -7.52 -20.59 20.86
C ALA A 50 -6.07 -21.08 21.07
N LYS A 51 -5.08 -20.19 20.90
CA LYS A 51 -3.66 -20.51 21.17
C LYS A 51 -3.43 -20.84 22.64
N ALA A 52 -3.98 -20.02 23.54
CA ALA A 52 -3.84 -20.22 24.98
C ALA A 52 -4.47 -21.56 25.41
N GLN A 53 -5.65 -21.90 24.91
CA GLN A 53 -6.31 -23.18 25.21
C GLN A 53 -5.51 -24.37 24.66
N LYS A 54 -4.97 -24.26 23.45
CA LYS A 54 -4.11 -25.30 22.89
C LYS A 54 -2.89 -25.57 23.78
N TRP A 55 -2.17 -24.53 24.19
CA TRP A 55 -1.00 -24.70 25.06
C TRP A 55 -1.35 -25.21 26.45
N LYS A 56 -2.51 -24.81 27.00
CA LYS A 56 -3.02 -25.37 28.26
C LYS A 56 -3.27 -26.86 28.15
N SER A 57 -3.91 -27.30 27.07
CA SER A 57 -4.17 -28.72 26.82
C SER A 57 -2.87 -29.51 26.66
N GLU A 58 -1.87 -28.96 25.97
CA GLU A 58 -0.55 -29.61 25.84
C GLU A 58 0.16 -29.74 27.20
N ILE A 59 0.08 -28.72 28.07
CA ILE A 59 0.61 -28.78 29.44
C ILE A 59 -0.14 -29.84 30.27
N GLU A 60 -1.46 -29.94 30.11
CA GLU A 60 -2.27 -30.94 30.80
C GLU A 60 -1.89 -32.37 30.37
N VAL A 61 -1.66 -32.60 29.08
CA VAL A 61 -1.16 -33.88 28.58
C VAL A 61 0.21 -34.23 29.17
N MET A 62 1.13 -33.25 29.23
CA MET A 62 2.45 -33.46 29.86
C MET A 62 2.32 -33.77 31.36
N ARG A 63 1.45 -33.06 32.08
CA ARG A 63 1.18 -33.32 33.50
C ARG A 63 0.63 -34.73 33.72
N ASN A 64 -0.37 -35.13 32.95
CA ASN A 64 -0.96 -36.46 33.07
C ASN A 64 0.07 -37.58 32.80
N LYS A 65 0.97 -37.37 31.83
CA LYS A 65 2.10 -38.30 31.57
C LYS A 65 3.01 -38.42 32.79
N ILE A 66 3.40 -37.29 33.39
CA ILE A 66 4.26 -37.26 34.58
C ILE A 66 3.58 -37.96 35.76
N ASP A 67 2.29 -37.72 35.98
CA ASP A 67 1.53 -38.32 37.06
C ASP A 67 1.42 -39.86 36.88
N ASP A 68 1.21 -40.33 35.65
CA ASP A 68 1.21 -41.77 35.31
C ASP A 68 2.58 -42.42 35.54
N MET A 69 3.68 -41.75 35.15
CA MET A 69 5.05 -42.22 35.41
C MET A 69 5.34 -42.34 36.90
N LYS A 70 4.92 -41.34 37.70
CA LYS A 70 5.07 -41.37 39.17
C LYS A 70 4.28 -42.50 39.78
N GLN A 71 3.02 -42.67 39.40
CA GLN A 71 2.18 -43.72 39.92
C GLN A 71 2.70 -45.12 39.54
N THR A 72 3.20 -45.28 38.31
CA THR A 72 3.86 -46.51 37.87
C THR A 72 5.10 -46.80 38.71
N LEU A 73 5.97 -45.82 38.92
CA LEU A 73 7.15 -45.99 39.78
C LEU A 73 6.75 -46.36 41.22
N GLU A 74 5.73 -45.74 41.81
CA GLU A 74 5.26 -46.07 43.16
C GLU A 74 4.78 -47.52 43.28
N ASN A 75 4.01 -48.00 42.29
CA ASN A 75 3.48 -49.36 42.26
C ASN A 75 4.58 -50.41 42.02
N GLU A 76 5.53 -50.11 41.13
CA GLU A 76 6.62 -51.02 40.74
C GLU A 76 7.81 -50.95 41.69
N ARG A 77 7.94 -49.90 42.53
CA ARG A 77 9.07 -49.65 43.44
C ARG A 77 9.54 -50.89 44.22
N PRO A 78 8.65 -51.73 44.80
CA PRO A 78 9.08 -52.91 45.56
C PRO A 78 9.75 -54.00 44.70
N LEU A 79 9.56 -53.95 43.38
CA LEU A 79 10.05 -54.94 42.41
C LEU A 79 11.34 -54.47 41.70
N LEU A 80 11.75 -53.22 41.89
CA LEU A 80 12.87 -52.59 41.17
C LEU A 80 14.15 -52.58 42.01
N THR A 81 15.31 -52.59 41.33
CA THR A 81 16.60 -52.32 41.98
C THR A 81 16.77 -50.83 42.24
N LYS A 82 17.71 -50.47 43.13
CA LYS A 82 17.95 -49.07 43.48
C LYS A 82 18.37 -48.23 42.27
N GLU A 83 19.18 -48.78 41.39
CA GLU A 83 19.66 -48.12 40.17
C GLU A 83 18.51 -47.82 39.20
N LEU A 84 17.57 -48.76 39.03
CA LEU A 84 16.40 -48.58 38.17
C LEU A 84 15.42 -47.55 38.75
N ILE A 85 15.30 -47.47 40.08
CA ILE A 85 14.50 -46.44 40.74
C ILE A 85 15.10 -45.06 40.46
N GLU A 86 16.42 -44.90 40.63
CA GLU A 86 17.13 -43.65 40.39
C GLU A 86 17.00 -43.19 38.93
N GLU A 87 17.15 -44.09 37.95
CA GLU A 87 16.95 -43.80 36.53
C GLU A 87 15.52 -43.29 36.23
N ARG A 88 14.49 -43.93 36.81
CA ARG A 88 13.10 -43.51 36.63
C ARG A 88 12.78 -42.19 37.34
N GLU A 89 13.36 -41.94 38.52
CA GLU A 89 13.24 -40.66 39.22
C GLU A 89 13.88 -39.52 38.40
N GLU A 90 15.04 -39.77 37.77
CA GLU A 90 15.67 -38.81 36.84
C GLU A 90 14.81 -38.54 35.60
N GLU A 91 14.21 -39.57 35.02
CA GLU A 91 13.32 -39.43 33.85
C GLU A 91 12.08 -38.59 34.19
N ILE A 92 11.46 -38.84 35.35
CA ILE A 92 10.34 -38.04 35.86
C ILE A 92 10.77 -36.58 36.05
N ALA A 93 11.90 -36.34 36.72
CA ALA A 93 12.41 -35.00 36.96
C ALA A 93 12.72 -34.25 35.65
N PHE A 94 13.21 -34.97 34.63
CA PHE A 94 13.44 -34.41 33.30
C PHE A 94 12.14 -33.96 32.63
N GLU A 95 11.10 -34.80 32.64
CA GLU A 95 9.80 -34.45 32.05
C GLU A 95 9.09 -33.33 32.83
N GLU A 96 9.22 -33.30 34.16
CA GLU A 96 8.75 -32.17 34.98
C GLU A 96 9.41 -30.86 34.60
N LYS A 97 10.74 -30.86 34.49
CA LYS A 97 11.50 -29.68 34.07
C LYS A 97 11.05 -29.22 32.68
N LYS A 98 10.91 -30.15 31.73
CA LYS A 98 10.46 -29.86 30.38
C LYS A 98 9.05 -29.26 30.34
N MET A 99 8.12 -29.76 31.15
CA MET A 99 6.79 -29.18 31.29
C MET A 99 6.85 -27.75 31.83
N LEU A 100 7.66 -27.51 32.87
CA LEU A 100 7.84 -26.17 33.46
C LEU A 100 8.48 -25.20 32.46
N ASP A 101 9.52 -25.63 31.75
CA ASP A 101 10.17 -24.85 30.70
C ASP A 101 9.17 -24.50 29.59
N TYR A 102 8.36 -25.46 29.17
CA TYR A 102 7.29 -25.22 28.18
C TYR A 102 6.25 -24.21 28.69
N GLN A 103 5.79 -24.36 29.93
CA GLN A 103 4.85 -23.44 30.55
C GLN A 103 5.43 -22.02 30.61
N GLN A 104 6.71 -21.87 30.98
CA GLN A 104 7.39 -20.59 31.02
C GLN A 104 7.58 -19.99 29.62
N GLU A 105 7.91 -20.82 28.62
CA GLU A 105 8.06 -20.40 27.22
C GLU A 105 6.73 -19.87 26.64
N LYS A 106 5.59 -20.48 27.02
CA LYS A 106 4.27 -20.07 26.50
C LYS A 106 3.64 -18.94 27.31
N PHE A 107 3.66 -19.02 28.64
CA PHE A 107 2.91 -18.15 29.56
C PHE A 107 3.78 -17.24 30.43
N GLY A 108 5.11 -17.31 30.32
CA GLY A 108 6.01 -16.44 31.04
C GLY A 108 5.89 -14.95 30.63
N PRO A 109 6.58 -14.04 31.33
CA PRO A 109 6.52 -12.59 31.06
C PRO A 109 6.94 -12.18 29.64
N GLN A 110 7.86 -12.95 29.05
CA GLN A 110 8.29 -12.83 27.65
C GLN A 110 7.82 -14.03 26.80
N GLY A 111 6.80 -14.74 27.29
CA GLY A 111 6.30 -15.95 26.66
C GLY A 111 5.56 -15.67 25.35
N SER A 112 5.36 -16.73 24.59
CA SER A 112 4.68 -16.71 23.29
C SER A 112 3.29 -16.06 23.33
N LEU A 113 2.57 -16.18 24.47
CA LEU A 113 1.26 -15.57 24.65
C LEU A 113 1.33 -14.04 24.67
N ILE A 114 2.27 -13.47 25.44
CA ILE A 114 2.43 -12.02 25.56
C ILE A 114 2.89 -11.43 24.23
N VAL A 115 3.83 -12.11 23.56
CA VAL A 115 4.29 -11.72 22.22
C VAL A 115 3.13 -11.75 21.22
N SER A 116 2.35 -12.83 21.18
CA SER A 116 1.19 -12.94 20.31
C SER A 116 0.14 -11.86 20.63
N LYS A 117 -0.10 -11.59 21.92
CA LYS A 117 -1.02 -10.53 22.36
C LYS A 117 -0.58 -9.19 21.81
N ARG A 118 0.71 -8.86 21.94
CA ARG A 118 1.27 -7.63 21.38
C ARG A 118 1.08 -7.58 19.86
N GLN A 119 1.44 -8.63 19.14
CA GLN A 119 1.37 -8.66 17.67
C GLN A 119 -0.06 -8.54 17.13
N LEU A 120 -1.05 -9.15 17.80
CA LEU A 120 -2.43 -9.18 17.30
C LEU A 120 -3.26 -8.00 17.82
N VAL A 121 -3.06 -7.58 19.06
CA VAL A 121 -3.90 -6.55 19.71
C VAL A 121 -3.33 -5.14 19.50
N GLN A 122 -2.00 -4.98 19.53
CA GLN A 122 -1.38 -3.65 19.43
C GLN A 122 -1.76 -2.91 18.14
N PRO A 123 -1.79 -3.54 16.94
CA PRO A 123 -2.20 -2.83 15.73
C PRO A 123 -3.62 -2.27 15.82
N VAL A 124 -4.52 -2.97 16.49
CA VAL A 124 -5.91 -2.51 16.68
C VAL A 124 -5.96 -1.36 17.68
N GLN A 125 -5.16 -1.43 18.75
CA GLN A 125 -5.02 -0.31 19.70
C GLN A 125 -4.44 0.94 19.03
N ASP A 126 -3.44 0.76 18.17
CA ASP A 126 -2.83 1.85 17.41
C ASP A 126 -3.85 2.50 16.45
N GLN A 127 -4.70 1.69 15.79
CA GLN A 127 -5.79 2.20 14.96
C GLN A 127 -6.80 3.03 15.77
N VAL A 128 -7.21 2.53 16.94
CA VAL A 128 -8.11 3.27 17.85
C VAL A 128 -7.46 4.57 18.31
N PHE A 129 -6.19 4.52 18.71
CA PHE A 129 -5.43 5.69 19.15
C PHE A 129 -5.33 6.74 18.06
N ASN A 130 -5.05 6.34 16.82
CA ASN A 130 -5.00 7.25 15.68
C ASN A 130 -6.38 7.88 15.39
N ALA A 131 -7.46 7.11 15.47
CA ALA A 131 -8.82 7.65 15.33
C ALA A 131 -9.15 8.67 16.43
N ILE A 132 -8.77 8.40 17.67
CA ILE A 132 -8.93 9.33 18.79
C ILE A 132 -8.15 10.63 18.54
N GLN A 133 -6.89 10.54 18.10
CA GLN A 133 -6.08 11.71 17.79
C GLN A 133 -6.70 12.55 16.67
N GLU A 134 -7.16 11.92 15.59
CA GLU A 134 -7.78 12.64 14.47
C GLU A 134 -9.09 13.34 14.89
N ILE A 135 -9.93 12.69 15.70
CA ILE A 135 -11.13 13.32 16.29
C ILE A 135 -10.73 14.47 17.22
N GLY A 136 -9.69 14.27 18.04
CA GLY A 136 -9.11 15.27 18.92
C GLY A 136 -8.73 16.54 18.17
N LEU A 137 -7.95 16.40 17.10
CA LEU A 137 -7.52 17.52 16.26
C LEU A 137 -8.70 18.17 15.52
N LYS A 138 -9.59 17.37 14.92
CA LYS A 138 -10.70 17.87 14.10
C LYS A 138 -11.76 18.61 14.91
N ARG A 139 -12.01 18.18 16.16
CA ARG A 139 -12.96 18.83 17.08
C ARG A 139 -12.28 19.82 18.03
N GLU A 140 -10.96 19.88 17.94
CA GLU A 140 -10.07 20.73 18.73
C GLU A 140 -10.25 20.50 20.24
N TYR A 141 -10.32 19.23 20.67
CA TYR A 141 -10.28 18.88 22.08
C TYR A 141 -8.90 19.18 22.65
N ASP A 142 -8.86 19.79 23.83
CA ASP A 142 -7.61 20.07 24.55
C ASP A 142 -7.14 18.82 25.30
N TYR A 143 -8.09 18.01 25.79
CA TYR A 143 -7.81 16.75 26.49
C TYR A 143 -8.84 15.68 26.13
N ILE A 144 -8.36 14.44 25.99
CA ILE A 144 -9.20 13.24 25.88
C ILE A 144 -8.74 12.26 26.96
N PHE A 145 -9.64 11.89 27.86
CA PHE A 145 -9.34 10.96 28.94
C PHE A 145 -9.86 9.56 28.61
N GLU A 146 -9.08 8.55 28.97
CA GLU A 146 -9.58 7.18 28.99
C GLU A 146 -10.44 6.97 30.25
N ASN A 147 -11.70 6.60 30.04
CA ASN A 147 -12.59 6.09 31.07
C ASN A 147 -12.29 4.62 31.30
N SER A 148 -11.18 4.34 31.98
CA SER A 148 -10.86 3.00 32.47
C SER A 148 -11.27 2.85 33.93
N SER A 149 -11.44 1.61 34.40
CA SER A 149 -11.73 1.30 35.80
C SER A 149 -10.72 1.88 36.80
N ASN A 150 -9.54 2.32 36.31
CA ASN A 150 -8.46 2.86 37.12
C ASN A 150 -8.43 4.41 37.14
N ALA A 151 -9.23 5.08 36.31
CA ALA A 151 -9.38 6.53 36.36
C ALA A 151 -10.46 6.92 37.40
N LEU A 152 -10.10 7.77 38.36
CA LEU A 152 -11.04 8.25 39.37
C LEU A 152 -11.99 9.31 38.77
N MET A 153 -12.94 8.88 37.93
CA MET A 153 -13.97 9.74 37.36
C MET A 153 -15.30 9.49 38.07
N LEU A 154 -15.69 10.42 38.96
CA LEU A 154 -16.92 10.27 39.76
C LEU A 154 -18.19 10.59 38.96
N PHE A 155 -18.07 11.51 37.99
CA PHE A 155 -19.17 11.92 37.14
C PHE A 155 -18.61 12.52 35.84
N SER A 156 -19.19 12.12 34.72
CA SER A 156 -19.05 12.79 33.43
C SER A 156 -20.42 12.87 32.79
N ALA A 157 -20.64 13.91 31.99
CA ALA A 157 -21.84 14.00 31.19
C ALA A 157 -21.60 13.29 29.85
N ASP A 158 -22.54 12.42 29.44
CA ASP A 158 -22.49 11.60 28.21
C ASP A 158 -22.14 12.38 26.94
N ARG A 159 -22.48 13.68 26.89
CA ARG A 159 -22.13 14.57 25.78
C ARG A 159 -20.62 14.71 25.52
N HIS A 160 -19.77 14.36 26.49
CA HIS A 160 -18.31 14.38 26.35
C HIS A 160 -17.74 13.01 26.00
N ASP A 161 -18.57 11.96 25.96
CA ASP A 161 -18.19 10.66 25.44
C ASP A 161 -18.06 10.74 23.91
N ILE A 162 -16.90 10.33 23.39
CA ILE A 162 -16.66 10.25 21.95
C ILE A 162 -16.46 8.81 21.46
N SER A 163 -16.72 7.80 22.30
CA SER A 163 -16.48 6.38 21.99
C SER A 163 -17.19 5.90 20.72
N ASP A 164 -18.48 6.21 20.58
CA ASP A 164 -19.24 5.86 19.37
C ASP A 164 -18.73 6.60 18.11
N GLN A 165 -18.18 7.80 18.30
CA GLN A 165 -17.60 8.57 17.20
C GLN A 165 -16.29 7.92 16.73
N VAL A 166 -15.47 7.45 17.66
CA VAL A 166 -14.26 6.67 17.39
C VAL A 166 -14.61 5.38 16.65
N LEU A 167 -15.61 4.63 17.11
CA LEU A 167 -16.08 3.41 16.45
C LEU A 167 -16.55 3.67 15.01
N THR A 168 -17.36 4.72 14.83
CA THR A 168 -17.86 5.12 13.50
C THR A 168 -16.70 5.45 12.56
N MET A 169 -15.66 6.10 13.08
CA MET A 169 -14.49 6.49 12.31
C MET A 169 -13.63 5.29 11.90
N ILE A 170 -13.36 4.38 12.83
CA ILE A 170 -12.65 3.13 12.53
C ILE A 170 -13.40 2.34 11.47
N GLY A 171 -14.72 2.17 11.64
CA GLY A 171 -15.57 1.47 10.67
C GLY A 171 -15.59 2.13 9.28
N ARG A 172 -15.49 3.47 9.21
CA ARG A 172 -15.37 4.20 7.93
C ARG A 172 -14.01 3.94 7.29
N ASN A 173 -12.93 4.04 8.04
CA ASN A 173 -11.57 3.83 7.53
C ASN A 173 -11.38 2.39 7.03
N ALA A 174 -11.93 1.40 7.73
CA ALA A 174 -11.93 0.01 7.29
C ALA A 174 -12.69 -0.20 5.96
N ARG A 175 -13.83 0.49 5.77
CA ARG A 175 -14.58 0.43 4.49
C ARG A 175 -13.83 1.10 3.35
N LEU A 176 -13.19 2.25 3.60
CA LEU A 176 -12.38 2.95 2.61
C LEU A 176 -11.21 2.09 2.16
N SER A 177 -10.44 1.52 3.11
CA SER A 177 -9.34 0.60 2.80
C SER A 177 -9.81 -0.62 1.99
N LYS A 178 -10.96 -1.21 2.34
CA LYS A 178 -11.52 -2.34 1.58
C LYS A 178 -11.91 -1.95 0.15
N ASN A 179 -12.41 -0.73 -0.06
CA ASN A 179 -12.78 -0.25 -1.39
C ASN A 179 -11.53 0.08 -2.21
N GLU A 180 -10.51 0.70 -1.61
CA GLU A 180 -9.21 0.95 -2.27
C GLU A 180 -8.53 -0.36 -2.72
N ILE A 181 -8.56 -1.40 -1.87
CA ILE A 181 -8.03 -2.72 -2.23
C ILE A 181 -8.82 -3.33 -3.39
N LYS A 182 -10.15 -3.22 -3.37
CA LYS A 182 -11.00 -3.70 -4.48
C LYS A 182 -10.75 -2.94 -5.78
N GLU A 183 -10.63 -1.62 -5.73
CA GLU A 183 -10.34 -0.80 -6.89
C GLU A 183 -8.97 -1.16 -7.50
N GLN A 184 -7.95 -1.38 -6.66
CA GLN A 184 -6.63 -1.84 -7.10
C GLN A 184 -6.63 -3.27 -7.66
N GLU A 185 -7.44 -4.17 -7.10
CA GLU A 185 -7.61 -5.53 -7.63
C GLU A 185 -8.37 -5.56 -8.96
N GLU A 186 -9.43 -4.76 -9.10
CA GLU A 186 -10.20 -4.61 -10.34
C GLU A 186 -9.38 -3.94 -11.45
N GLU A 187 -8.54 -2.95 -11.11
CA GLU A 187 -7.61 -2.32 -12.05
C GLU A 187 -6.52 -3.29 -12.53
N LYS A 188 -6.06 -4.21 -11.65
CA LYS A 188 -5.02 -5.21 -11.97
C LYS A 188 -5.53 -6.37 -12.83
N TYR A 189 -6.82 -6.71 -12.76
CA TYR A 189 -7.42 -7.79 -13.55
C TYR A 189 -8.61 -7.26 -14.35
N LYS A 190 -8.34 -6.56 -15.46
CA LYS A 190 -9.34 -6.38 -16.53
C LYS A 190 -9.97 -7.73 -16.88
N SER A 191 -11.27 -7.77 -17.13
CA SER A 191 -11.97 -9.02 -17.48
C SER A 191 -11.36 -9.68 -18.73
N VAL A 192 -11.45 -11.01 -18.82
CA VAL A 192 -10.90 -11.79 -19.97
C VAL A 192 -11.44 -11.28 -21.31
N GLU A 193 -12.67 -10.78 -21.33
CA GLU A 193 -13.33 -10.20 -22.51
C GLU A 193 -12.71 -8.85 -22.89
N GLN A 194 -12.56 -7.93 -21.93
CA GLN A 194 -11.91 -6.64 -22.16
C GLN A 194 -10.42 -6.78 -22.54
N ALA A 195 -9.70 -7.74 -21.96
CA ALA A 195 -8.31 -8.01 -22.34
C ALA A 195 -8.19 -8.61 -23.76
N ARG A 196 -9.21 -9.32 -24.24
CA ARG A 196 -9.27 -9.81 -25.62
C ARG A 196 -9.57 -8.68 -26.60
N GLU A 197 -10.51 -7.80 -26.26
CA GLU A 197 -10.85 -6.62 -27.06
C GLU A 197 -9.64 -5.67 -27.18
N ASP A 198 -8.97 -5.35 -26.08
CA ASP A 198 -7.76 -4.50 -26.07
C ASP A 198 -6.65 -5.07 -26.96
N ASN A 199 -6.40 -6.40 -26.87
CA ASN A 199 -5.41 -7.08 -27.70
C ASN A 199 -5.79 -7.08 -29.20
N GLN A 200 -7.08 -7.25 -29.52
CA GLN A 200 -7.56 -7.20 -30.90
C GLN A 200 -7.43 -5.79 -31.49
N GLU A 201 -7.78 -4.76 -30.71
CA GLU A 201 -7.66 -3.36 -31.12
C GLU A 201 -6.19 -2.95 -31.26
N GLU A 202 -5.30 -3.45 -30.40
CA GLU A 202 -3.85 -3.22 -30.52
C GLU A 202 -3.25 -3.91 -31.75
N ALA A 203 -3.68 -5.13 -32.07
CA ALA A 203 -3.29 -5.82 -33.30
C ALA A 203 -3.75 -5.06 -34.56
N GLN A 204 -4.98 -4.55 -34.57
CA GLN A 204 -5.50 -3.70 -35.64
C GLN A 204 -4.67 -2.41 -35.78
N ARG A 205 -4.37 -1.73 -34.67
CA ARG A 205 -3.51 -0.52 -34.67
C ARG A 205 -2.08 -0.80 -35.13
N GLN A 206 -1.55 -2.00 -34.92
CA GLN A 206 -0.23 -2.40 -35.41
C GLN A 206 -0.27 -2.66 -36.92
N GLN A 207 -1.30 -3.35 -37.41
CA GLN A 207 -1.51 -3.57 -38.85
C GLN A 207 -1.69 -2.25 -39.60
N GLU A 208 -2.54 -1.34 -39.12
CA GLU A 208 -2.70 -0.02 -39.74
C GLU A 208 -1.40 0.79 -39.76
N ARG A 209 -0.56 0.68 -38.72
CA ARG A 209 0.75 1.33 -38.70
C ARG A 209 1.70 0.75 -39.74
N GLN A 210 1.73 -0.57 -39.88
CA GLN A 210 2.54 -1.24 -40.90
C GLN A 210 2.07 -0.88 -42.30
N GLU A 211 0.76 -0.91 -42.56
CA GLU A 211 0.18 -0.51 -43.86
C GLU A 211 0.54 0.94 -44.20
N ARG A 212 0.44 1.87 -43.25
CA ARG A 212 0.86 3.27 -43.47
C ARG A 212 2.35 3.41 -43.72
N GLU A 213 3.19 2.59 -43.07
CA GLU A 213 4.64 2.59 -43.32
C GLU A 213 4.97 2.02 -44.71
N ASP A 214 4.28 0.95 -45.12
CA ASP A 214 4.45 0.34 -46.43
C ASP A 214 3.96 1.27 -47.55
N GLU A 215 2.78 1.89 -47.41
CA GLU A 215 2.29 2.92 -48.33
C GLU A 215 3.26 4.09 -48.45
N ARG A 216 3.81 4.55 -47.31
CA ARG A 216 4.82 5.62 -47.30
C ARG A 216 6.10 5.18 -48.03
N ASN A 217 6.56 3.96 -47.80
CA ASN A 217 7.76 3.42 -48.45
C ASN A 217 7.54 3.25 -49.96
N GLU A 218 6.37 2.79 -50.38
CA GLU A 218 5.99 2.68 -51.80
C GLU A 218 5.94 4.07 -52.45
N MET A 219 5.32 5.04 -51.80
CA MET A 219 5.29 6.44 -52.28
C MET A 219 6.70 7.04 -52.39
N LEU A 220 7.58 6.75 -51.44
CA LEU A 220 8.99 7.20 -51.50
C LEU A 220 9.74 6.54 -52.66
N ASN A 221 9.55 5.24 -52.87
CA ASN A 221 10.16 4.49 -53.97
C ASN A 221 9.67 5.00 -55.33
N GLU A 222 8.37 5.24 -55.49
CA GLU A 222 7.80 5.79 -56.72
C GLU A 222 8.32 7.21 -56.97
N ARG A 223 8.37 8.05 -55.94
CA ARG A 223 8.97 9.39 -56.03
C ARG A 223 10.44 9.34 -56.41
N GLN A 224 11.19 8.36 -55.93
CA GLN A 224 12.59 8.16 -56.28
C GLN A 224 12.73 7.74 -57.75
N ARG A 225 11.94 6.77 -58.22
CA ARG A 225 11.90 6.37 -59.64
C ARG A 225 11.56 7.54 -60.56
N MET A 226 10.59 8.36 -60.18
CA MET A 226 10.22 9.59 -60.90
C MET A 226 11.35 10.61 -60.92
N ARG A 227 12.07 10.80 -59.81
CA ARG A 227 13.24 11.69 -59.78
C ARG A 227 14.36 11.18 -60.67
N ASP A 228 14.62 9.88 -60.63
CA ASP A 228 15.68 9.24 -61.41
C ASP A 228 15.36 9.30 -62.91
N SER A 229 14.09 9.08 -63.31
CA SER A 229 13.67 9.22 -64.71
C SER A 229 13.78 10.67 -65.20
N ILE A 230 13.37 11.65 -64.39
CA ILE A 230 13.54 13.08 -64.71
C ILE A 230 15.03 13.43 -64.83
N ARG A 231 15.89 12.92 -63.94
CA ARG A 231 17.33 13.15 -63.99
C ARG A 231 17.94 12.55 -65.27
N GLN A 232 17.57 11.32 -65.63
CA GLN A 232 18.01 10.68 -66.88
C GLN A 232 17.55 11.46 -68.12
N ALA A 233 16.29 11.89 -68.17
CA ALA A 233 15.76 12.69 -69.27
C ALA A 233 16.50 14.03 -69.41
N ARG A 234 16.76 14.74 -68.31
CA ARG A 234 17.54 15.98 -68.31
C ARG A 234 18.99 15.75 -68.75
N GLN A 235 19.59 14.64 -68.36
CA GLN A 235 20.95 14.29 -68.79
C GLN A 235 20.99 14.01 -70.30
N ALA A 236 20.03 13.25 -70.83
CA ALA A 236 19.91 13.01 -72.27
C ALA A 236 19.69 14.31 -73.06
N GLU A 237 18.82 15.21 -72.57
CA GLU A 237 18.59 16.52 -73.18
C GLU A 237 19.86 17.37 -73.19
N TYR A 238 20.61 17.38 -72.07
CA TYR A 238 21.89 18.08 -71.97
C TYR A 238 22.92 17.52 -72.95
N GLU A 239 23.04 16.19 -73.05
CA GLU A 239 23.94 15.51 -73.98
C GLU A 239 23.58 15.82 -75.44
N GLU A 240 22.29 15.83 -75.78
CA GLU A 240 21.82 16.20 -77.12
C GLU A 240 22.10 17.67 -77.43
N ARG A 241 21.84 18.58 -76.48
CA ARG A 241 22.15 20.01 -76.62
C ARG A 241 23.65 20.23 -76.79
N ARG A 242 24.49 19.52 -76.02
CA ARG A 242 25.94 19.55 -76.15
C ARG A 242 26.39 19.04 -77.52
N ARG A 243 25.81 17.94 -78.01
CA ARG A 243 26.09 17.39 -79.34
C ARG A 243 25.77 18.41 -80.44
N LYS A 244 24.57 19.00 -80.44
CA LYS A 244 24.18 20.06 -81.41
C LYS A 244 25.13 21.25 -81.37
N LEU A 245 25.58 21.67 -80.19
CA LEU A 245 26.49 22.80 -80.05
C LEU A 245 27.91 22.50 -80.55
N LEU A 246 28.38 21.27 -80.37
CA LEU A 246 29.64 20.79 -80.94
C LEU A 246 29.56 20.67 -82.47
N GLU A 247 28.46 20.12 -83.00
CA GLU A 247 28.20 20.08 -84.44
C GLU A 247 28.15 21.48 -85.05
N ASP A 248 27.48 22.45 -84.41
CA ASP A 248 27.44 23.85 -84.89
C ASP A 248 28.83 24.48 -84.87
N ARG A 249 29.63 24.25 -83.81
CA ARG A 249 31.02 24.71 -83.76
C ARG A 249 31.87 24.09 -84.86
N GLN A 250 31.69 22.81 -85.13
CA GLN A 250 32.42 22.11 -86.19
C GLN A 250 32.01 22.65 -87.57
N ARG A 251 30.72 22.81 -87.85
CA ARG A 251 30.23 23.47 -89.08
C ARG A 251 30.79 24.88 -89.24
N ARG A 252 30.81 25.69 -88.18
CA ARG A 252 31.42 27.03 -88.20
C ARG A 252 32.91 26.96 -88.52
N ARG A 253 33.65 26.05 -87.87
CA ARG A 253 35.07 25.84 -88.15
C ARG A 253 35.30 25.43 -89.60
N ASP A 254 34.57 24.44 -90.09
CA ASP A 254 34.66 23.93 -91.46
C ASP A 254 34.32 25.04 -92.47
N SER A 255 33.31 25.89 -92.19
CA SER A 255 32.97 27.04 -93.04
C SER A 255 34.03 28.15 -93.02
N ILE A 256 34.70 28.39 -91.88
CA ILE A 256 35.84 29.32 -91.80
C ILE A 256 37.04 28.74 -92.55
N GLU A 257 37.30 27.44 -92.45
CA GLU A 257 38.37 26.76 -93.19
C GLU A 257 38.09 26.80 -94.71
N GLN A 258 36.84 26.57 -95.14
CA GLN A 258 36.42 26.75 -96.54
C GLN A 258 36.58 28.20 -97.01
N ALA A 259 36.16 29.19 -96.21
CA ALA A 259 36.33 30.60 -96.56
C ALA A 259 37.81 31.01 -96.64
N ARG A 260 38.68 30.47 -95.78
CA ARG A 260 40.14 30.68 -95.84
C ARG A 260 40.77 30.04 -97.07
N ASN A 261 40.31 28.85 -97.46
CA ASN A 261 40.80 28.16 -98.65
C ASN A 261 40.34 28.83 -99.95
N ASN A 262 39.15 29.44 -99.98
CA ASN A 262 38.66 30.21 -101.13
C ASN A 262 39.30 31.61 -101.26
N ASN A 263 40.03 32.08 -100.25
CA ASN A 263 40.75 33.37 -100.24
C ASN A 263 42.27 33.22 -100.45
N ARG A 264 42.72 32.08 -100.99
CA ARG A 264 44.11 31.83 -101.42
C ARG A 264 44.18 31.53 -102.91
#